data_AF-A0A2D8I342-F1
#
_entry.id   AF-A0A2D8I342-F1
#
_cell.length_a   1.000
_cell.length_b   1.000
_cell.length_c   1.000
_cell.angle_alpha   90.00
_cell.angle_beta   90.00
_cell.angle_gamma   90.00
#
_symmetry.space_group_name_H-M   'P 1'
#
loop_
_entity.id
_entity.type
_entity.pdbx_description
1 polymer ?
#
loop_
_entity_poly.entity_id
_entity_poly.type
_entity_poly.pdbx_seq_one_letter_code
_entity_poly.pdbx_strand_id
1 'polypeptide(L)'
;MEPREVIKAHLQLCEEVHKLLLEENTWLKTEKQPPTMELLGRKQVILPKLEESLANLKKLKPEYFSPFDDSKKLVGESHSKLLQIFYVDRENEELLLQLTQSTERQTFNRFTTPPEEIDNIHNRLPSEDDETDSGMEEGNSAET
;
A
#
# COMPACT_ATOMS: atom_id res chain seq x y z
N MET A 1 -27.89 -25.73 1.74
CA MET A 1 -27.82 -24.51 2.57
C MET A 1 -28.88 -23.58 2.04
N GLU A 2 -29.73 -23.05 2.92
CA GLU A 2 -30.81 -22.16 2.51
C GLU A 2 -30.23 -20.83 1.99
N PRO A 3 -30.81 -20.19 0.95
CA PRO A 3 -30.33 -18.93 0.40
C PRO A 3 -30.14 -17.82 1.43
N ARG A 4 -31.06 -17.75 2.40
CA ARG A 4 -30.98 -16.82 3.53
C ARG A 4 -29.74 -17.07 4.41
N GLU A 5 -29.40 -18.33 4.65
CA GLU A 5 -28.23 -18.70 5.45
C GLU A 5 -26.93 -18.28 4.74
N VAL A 6 -26.89 -18.40 3.41
CA VAL A 6 -25.73 -17.95 2.61
C VAL A 6 -25.51 -16.45 2.77
N ILE A 7 -26.56 -15.63 2.67
CA ILE A 7 -26.43 -14.17 2.86
C ILE A 7 -26.02 -13.84 4.30
N LYS A 8 -26.64 -14.50 5.29
CA LYS A 8 -26.30 -14.27 6.70
C LYS A 8 -24.85 -14.63 7.00
N ALA A 9 -24.37 -15.76 6.49
CA ALA A 9 -22.98 -16.18 6.64
C ALA A 9 -22.01 -15.18 5.97
N HIS A 10 -22.38 -14.65 4.80
CA HIS A 10 -21.59 -13.60 4.15
C HIS A 10 -21.54 -12.31 4.98
N LEU A 11 -22.68 -11.85 5.51
CA LEU A 11 -22.73 -10.66 6.36
C LEU A 11 -21.82 -10.81 7.58
N GLN A 12 -21.88 -11.95 8.27
CA GLN A 12 -21.01 -12.25 9.41
C GLN A 12 -19.53 -12.20 9.03
N LEU A 13 -19.17 -12.76 7.87
CA LEU A 13 -17.80 -12.70 7.39
C LEU A 13 -17.35 -11.27 7.07
N CYS A 14 -18.22 -10.44 6.48
CA CYS A 14 -17.95 -9.02 6.27
C CYS A 14 -17.77 -8.28 7.61
N GLU A 15 -18.53 -8.62 8.65
CA GLU A 15 -18.33 -8.05 9.99
C GLU A 15 -16.97 -8.44 10.58
N GLU A 16 -16.54 -9.69 10.40
CA GLU A 16 -15.22 -10.15 10.83
C GLU A 16 -14.08 -9.42 10.09
N VAL A 17 -14.18 -9.29 8.76
CA VAL A 17 -13.21 -8.54 7.94
C VAL A 17 -13.15 -7.08 8.41
N HIS A 18 -14.30 -6.43 8.58
CA HIS A 18 -14.35 -5.05 9.03
C HIS A 18 -13.70 -4.87 10.41
N LYS A 19 -13.96 -5.78 11.35
CA LYS A 19 -13.34 -5.76 12.68
C LYS A 19 -11.81 -5.90 12.60
N LEU A 20 -11.31 -6.80 11.75
CA LEU A 20 -9.88 -7.00 11.54
C LEU A 20 -9.21 -5.77 10.94
N LEU A 21 -9.86 -5.10 9.98
CA LEU A 21 -9.34 -3.86 9.41
C LEU A 21 -9.36 -2.69 10.40
N LEU A 22 -10.35 -2.61 11.29
CA LEU A 22 -10.36 -1.61 12.37
C LEU A 22 -9.25 -1.86 13.40
N GLU A 23 -8.94 -3.12 13.68
CA GLU A 23 -7.82 -3.49 14.55
C GLU A 23 -6.49 -3.05 13.92
N GLU A 24 -6.30 -3.31 12.63
CA GLU A 24 -5.15 -2.83 11.85
C GLU A 24 -5.07 -1.30 11.83
N ASN A 25 -6.20 -0.62 11.60
CA ASN A 25 -6.30 0.83 11.62
C ASN A 25 -5.84 1.41 12.96
N THR A 26 -6.32 0.81 14.05
CA THR A 26 -5.95 1.20 15.42
C THR A 26 -4.45 1.01 15.63
N TRP A 27 -3.90 -0.15 15.25
CA TRP A 27 -2.47 -0.43 15.32
C TRP A 27 -1.63 0.61 14.57
N LEU A 28 -1.98 0.89 13.31
CA LEU A 28 -1.27 1.85 12.47
C LEU A 28 -1.28 3.27 13.08
N LYS A 29 -2.39 3.66 13.71
CA LYS A 29 -2.52 4.97 14.39
C LYS A 29 -1.73 5.05 15.70
N THR A 30 -1.71 3.99 16.51
CA THR A 30 -1.08 3.99 17.84
C THR A 30 0.40 3.68 17.77
N GLU A 31 0.77 2.58 17.11
CA GLU A 31 2.14 2.06 17.08
C GLU A 31 3.00 2.75 16.02
N LYS A 32 2.37 3.33 14.99
CA LYS A 32 3.05 4.01 13.86
C LYS A 32 4.15 3.17 13.23
N GLN A 33 3.89 1.87 13.11
CA GLN A 33 4.78 0.90 12.47
C GLN A 33 3.93 -0.11 11.69
N PRO A 34 4.53 -0.87 10.75
CA PRO A 34 3.83 -1.91 10.03
C PRO A 34 3.14 -2.94 10.97
N PRO A 35 1.99 -3.52 10.57
CA PRO A 35 1.30 -4.53 11.37
C PRO A 35 2.16 -5.77 11.63
N THR A 36 1.90 -6.45 12.73
CA THR A 36 2.60 -7.69 13.09
C THR A 36 2.27 -8.84 12.13
N MET A 37 3.15 -9.83 12.09
CA MET A 37 2.91 -11.07 11.32
C MET A 37 1.66 -11.83 11.79
N GLU A 38 1.25 -11.66 13.05
CA GLU A 38 0.00 -12.22 13.58
C GLU A 38 -1.22 -11.60 12.88
N LEU A 39 -1.26 -10.28 12.75
CA LEU A 39 -2.37 -9.57 12.10
C LEU A 39 -2.41 -9.89 10.61
N LEU A 40 -1.24 -9.92 9.95
CA LEU A 40 -1.10 -10.34 8.56
C LEU A 40 -1.56 -11.80 8.34
N GLY A 41 -1.20 -12.71 9.25
CA GLY A 41 -1.63 -14.11 9.20
C GLY A 41 -3.16 -14.25 9.27
N ARG A 42 -3.82 -13.48 10.15
CA ARG A 42 -5.30 -13.45 10.22
C ARG A 42 -5.92 -12.91 8.93
N LYS A 43 -5.34 -11.87 8.31
CA LYS A 43 -5.78 -11.36 7.01
C LYS A 43 -5.62 -12.41 5.91
N GLN A 44 -4.52 -13.17 5.89
CA GLN A 44 -4.32 -14.23 4.90
C GLN A 44 -5.34 -15.37 5.03
N VAL A 45 -5.76 -15.72 6.25
CA VAL A 45 -6.77 -16.78 6.47
C VAL A 45 -8.18 -16.33 6.09
N ILE A 46 -8.52 -15.05 6.24
CA ILE A 46 -9.88 -14.56 5.97
C ILE A 46 -10.16 -14.38 4.47
N LEU A 47 -9.15 -14.07 3.67
CA LEU A 47 -9.31 -13.82 2.23
C LEU A 47 -9.91 -15.02 1.45
N PRO A 48 -9.41 -16.27 1.59
CA PRO A 48 -10.02 -17.42 0.92
C PRO A 48 -11.48 -17.67 1.33
N LYS A 49 -11.81 -17.42 2.61
CA LYS A 49 -13.19 -17.55 3.10
C LYS A 49 -14.11 -16.54 2.44
N LEU A 50 -13.62 -15.31 2.21
CA LEU A 50 -14.39 -14.25 1.55
C LEU A 50 -14.63 -14.58 0.08
N GLU A 51 -13.62 -15.10 -0.61
CA GLU A 51 -13.75 -15.58 -1.99
C GLU A 51 -14.79 -16.71 -2.11
N GLU A 52 -14.73 -17.71 -1.22
CA GLU A 52 -15.70 -18.81 -1.19
C GLU A 52 -17.12 -18.30 -0.90
N SER A 53 -17.26 -17.41 0.07
CA SER A 53 -18.53 -16.79 0.43
C SER A 53 -19.14 -16.02 -0.75
N LEU A 54 -18.34 -15.23 -1.46
CA LEU A 54 -18.76 -14.52 -2.67
C LEU A 54 -19.15 -15.47 -3.80
N ALA A 55 -18.41 -16.56 -3.99
CA ALA A 55 -18.74 -17.58 -4.98
C ALA A 55 -20.09 -18.24 -4.67
N ASN A 56 -20.41 -18.44 -3.38
CA ASN A 56 -21.70 -18.98 -2.96
C ASN A 56 -22.84 -17.96 -3.13
N LEU A 57 -22.61 -16.68 -2.82
CA LEU A 57 -23.56 -15.60 -3.09
C LEU A 57 -23.92 -15.50 -4.58
N LYS A 58 -22.93 -15.59 -5.48
CA LYS A 58 -23.13 -15.51 -6.94
C LYS A 58 -24.00 -16.66 -7.49
N LYS A 59 -24.10 -17.79 -6.78
CA LYS A 59 -24.94 -18.93 -7.18
C LYS A 59 -26.41 -18.74 -6.78
N LEU A 60 -26.72 -17.76 -5.94
CA LEU A 60 -28.10 -17.49 -5.53
C LEU A 60 -28.90 -16.89 -6.68
N LYS A 61 -30.09 -17.42 -6.92
CA LYS A 61 -31.04 -16.91 -7.90
C LYS A 61 -32.21 -16.21 -7.20
N PRO A 62 -32.81 -15.18 -7.82
CA PRO A 62 -33.99 -14.50 -7.27
C PRO A 62 -35.14 -15.45 -6.88
N GLU A 63 -35.30 -16.54 -7.65
CA GLU A 63 -36.32 -17.57 -7.46
C GLU A 63 -36.20 -18.34 -6.14
N TYR A 64 -35.03 -18.33 -5.50
CA TYR A 64 -34.80 -19.04 -4.25
C TYR A 64 -35.16 -18.21 -3.00
N PHE A 65 -35.53 -16.94 -3.18
CA PHE A 65 -35.87 -16.07 -2.05
C PHE A 65 -37.37 -16.08 -1.77
N SER A 66 -37.71 -16.13 -0.48
CA SER A 66 -39.10 -16.03 -0.06
C SER A 66 -39.52 -14.55 -0.03
N PRO A 67 -40.69 -14.17 -0.57
CA PRO A 67 -41.18 -12.80 -0.49
C PRO A 67 -41.49 -12.35 0.94
N PHE A 68 -41.52 -13.27 1.91
CA PHE A 68 -41.80 -13.00 3.32
C PHE A 68 -40.55 -13.01 4.21
N ASP A 69 -39.36 -13.23 3.65
CA ASP A 69 -38.13 -13.26 4.43
C ASP A 69 -37.47 -11.88 4.59
N ASP A 70 -36.41 -11.83 5.40
CA ASP A 70 -35.56 -10.67 5.63
C ASP A 70 -34.36 -10.60 4.66
N SER A 71 -34.34 -11.40 3.59
CA SER A 71 -33.19 -11.50 2.68
C SER A 71 -32.84 -10.16 2.04
N LYS A 72 -33.84 -9.35 1.66
CA LYS A 72 -33.62 -7.99 1.14
C LYS A 72 -32.91 -7.08 2.15
N LYS A 73 -33.27 -7.20 3.44
CA LYS A 73 -32.62 -6.44 4.52
C LYS A 73 -31.18 -6.91 4.69
N LEU A 74 -30.94 -8.22 4.74
CA LEU A 74 -29.60 -8.81 4.89
C LEU A 74 -28.66 -8.45 3.74
N VAL A 75 -29.16 -8.39 2.49
CA VAL A 75 -28.39 -7.90 1.34
C VAL A 75 -28.01 -6.43 1.51
N GLY A 76 -28.96 -5.59 1.95
CA GLY A 76 -28.69 -4.18 2.23
C GLY A 76 -27.64 -3.99 3.31
N GLU A 77 -27.73 -4.73 4.41
CA GLU A 77 -26.74 -4.72 5.49
C GLU A 77 -25.35 -5.17 5.02
N SER A 78 -25.29 -6.23 4.20
CA SER A 78 -24.04 -6.72 3.61
C SER A 78 -23.40 -5.67 2.71
N HIS A 79 -24.19 -5.01 1.87
CA HIS A 79 -23.72 -3.93 1.01
C HIS A 79 -23.18 -2.74 1.81
N SER A 80 -23.93 -2.28 2.83
CA SER A 80 -23.47 -1.20 3.72
C SER A 80 -22.17 -1.59 4.45
N LYS A 81 -22.02 -2.85 4.85
CA LYS A 81 -20.79 -3.34 5.49
C LYS A 81 -19.59 -3.34 4.53
N LEU A 82 -19.78 -3.75 3.27
CA LEU A 82 -18.73 -3.71 2.24
C LEU A 82 -18.23 -2.28 1.99
N LEU A 83 -19.13 -1.29 1.97
CA LEU A 83 -18.71 0.11 1.86
C LEU A 83 -17.84 0.53 3.04
N GLN A 84 -18.24 0.18 4.27
CA GLN A 84 -17.44 0.45 5.47
C GLN A 84 -16.05 -0.19 5.39
N ILE A 85 -15.97 -1.45 4.93
CA ILE A 85 -14.71 -2.15 4.68
C ILE A 85 -13.83 -1.34 3.73
N PHE A 86 -14.34 -0.88 2.59
CA PHE A 86 -13.55 -0.12 1.62
C PHE A 86 -13.03 1.21 2.17
N TYR A 87 -13.84 1.90 3.00
CA TYR A 87 -13.40 3.13 3.64
C TYR A 87 -12.23 2.89 4.60
N VAL A 88 -12.34 1.86 5.45
CA VAL A 88 -11.28 1.55 6.43
C VAL A 88 -10.03 1.01 5.73
N ASP A 89 -10.19 0.16 4.70
CA ASP A 89 -9.07 -0.38 3.94
C ASP A 89 -8.26 0.73 3.25
N ARG A 90 -8.94 1.69 2.62
CA ARG A 90 -8.31 2.87 2.05
C ARG A 90 -7.57 3.70 3.11
N GLU A 91 -8.18 3.91 4.28
CA GLU A 91 -7.52 4.64 5.36
C GLU A 91 -6.25 3.91 5.84
N ASN A 92 -6.30 2.58 5.96
CA ASN A 92 -5.15 1.77 6.33
C ASN A 92 -4.04 1.86 5.28
N GLU A 93 -4.38 1.83 3.99
CA GLU A 93 -3.43 2.03 2.90
C GLU A 93 -2.77 3.40 2.98
N GLU A 94 -3.55 4.47 3.19
CA GLU A 94 -3.04 5.84 3.34
C GLU A 94 -2.07 5.96 4.54
N LEU A 95 -2.39 5.32 5.68
CA LEU A 95 -1.51 5.28 6.85
C LEU A 95 -0.20 4.51 6.56
N LEU A 96 -0.28 3.35 5.89
CA LEU A 96 0.89 2.57 5.50
C LEU A 96 1.80 3.34 4.53
N LEU A 97 1.21 4.05 3.57
CA LEU A 97 1.96 4.93 2.66
C LEU A 97 2.68 6.04 3.42
N GLN A 98 2.04 6.67 4.41
CA GLN A 98 2.68 7.69 5.23
C GLN A 98 3.84 7.13 6.07
N LEU A 99 3.72 5.92 6.59
CA LEU A 99 4.79 5.26 7.37
C LEU A 99 5.99 4.87 6.50
N THR A 100 5.75 4.50 5.24
CA THR A 100 6.80 4.05 4.31
C THR A 100 7.46 5.19 3.55
N GLN A 101 6.83 6.36 3.48
CA GLN A 101 7.44 7.57 2.91
C GLN A 101 8.52 8.10 3.88
N SER A 102 9.78 7.87 3.53
CA SER A 102 10.95 8.33 4.28
C SER A 102 10.87 9.84 4.55
N THR A 103 11.04 10.23 5.81
CA THR A 103 11.21 11.64 6.21
C THR A 103 12.36 12.32 5.46
N GLU A 104 13.33 11.55 4.93
CA GLU A 104 14.44 12.03 4.10
C GLU A 104 14.01 12.75 2.81
N ARG A 105 12.84 12.41 2.22
CA ARG A 105 12.32 13.17 1.07
C ARG A 105 11.69 14.50 1.46
N GLN A 106 11.31 14.68 2.73
CA GLN A 106 10.82 15.96 3.24
C GLN A 106 11.94 16.90 3.68
N THR A 107 13.18 16.40 3.84
CA THR A 107 14.35 17.22 4.21
C THR A 107 15.22 17.66 3.03
N PHE A 108 14.82 17.38 1.77
CA PHE A 108 15.39 18.11 0.62
C PHE A 108 14.84 19.53 0.60
N ASN A 109 15.26 20.33 1.57
CA ASN A 109 15.22 21.77 1.51
C ASN A 109 16.17 22.21 0.40
N ARG A 110 15.70 22.17 -0.85
CA ARG A 110 16.38 22.76 -2.02
C ARG A 110 16.71 24.25 -1.82
N PHE A 111 16.11 24.88 -0.81
CA PHE A 111 16.25 26.29 -0.47
C PHE A 111 17.19 26.58 0.71
N THR A 112 17.79 25.58 1.36
CA THR A 112 18.80 25.82 2.41
C THR A 112 20.23 25.79 1.89
N THR A 113 20.44 25.43 0.62
CA THR A 113 21.76 25.53 -0.02
C THR A 113 22.03 27.00 -0.35
N PRO A 114 23.06 27.63 0.24
CA PRO A 114 23.45 28.99 -0.11
C PRO A 114 23.79 29.06 -1.61
N PRO A 115 23.53 30.19 -2.31
CA PRO A 115 23.82 30.32 -3.74
C PRO A 115 25.27 29.97 -4.12
N GLU A 116 26.21 30.14 -3.20
CA GLU A 116 27.65 29.89 -3.37
C GLU A 116 28.01 28.42 -3.57
N GLU A 117 27.15 27.48 -3.16
CA GLU A 117 27.42 26.04 -3.29
C GLU A 117 26.93 25.46 -4.63
N ILE A 118 26.14 26.21 -5.41
CA ILE A 118 25.57 25.76 -6.68
C ILE A 118 26.63 25.73 -7.79
N ASP A 119 27.59 26.66 -7.79
CA ASP A 119 28.70 26.71 -8.76
C ASP A 119 29.64 25.49 -8.65
N ASN A 120 29.79 24.91 -7.45
CA ASN A 120 30.65 23.75 -7.23
C ASN A 120 30.10 22.44 -7.81
N ILE A 121 28.79 22.38 -8.06
CA ILE A 121 28.13 21.19 -8.63
C ILE A 121 28.30 21.16 -10.16
N HIS A 122 28.33 22.33 -10.81
CA HIS A 122 28.55 22.44 -12.26
C HIS A 122 30.01 22.18 -12.67
N ASN A 123 30.98 22.38 -11.76
CA ASN A 123 32.41 22.18 -12.02
C ASN A 123 32.90 20.72 -11.87
N ARG A 124 32.00 19.76 -11.58
CA ARG A 124 32.37 18.33 -11.40
C ARG A 124 32.00 17.41 -12.56
N LEU A 125 31.41 17.93 -13.63
CA LEU A 125 31.29 17.16 -14.86
C LEU A 125 32.65 17.22 -15.58
N PRO A 126 33.29 16.08 -15.89
CA PRO A 126 34.46 16.11 -16.74
C PRO A 126 33.98 16.53 -18.13
N SER A 127 34.43 17.69 -18.59
CA SER A 127 34.41 18.01 -20.01
C SER A 127 35.31 17.00 -20.69
N GLU A 128 34.71 15.98 -21.31
CA GLU A 128 35.35 15.29 -22.41
C GLU A 128 35.61 16.31 -23.53
N ASP A 129 36.74 16.13 -24.21
CA ASP A 129 37.27 16.89 -25.34
C ASP A 129 38.17 18.10 -25.02
N ASP A 130 39.46 17.81 -24.86
CA ASP A 130 40.50 18.59 -25.55
C ASP A 130 41.68 17.66 -25.90
N GLU A 131 41.54 16.94 -27.01
CA GLU A 131 42.71 16.62 -27.84
C GLU A 131 43.14 17.90 -28.55
N THR A 132 44.34 18.42 -28.27
CA THR A 132 45.45 18.48 -29.26
C THR A 132 46.56 19.46 -28.85
N ASP A 133 47.78 18.92 -28.92
CA ASP A 133 49.00 19.55 -29.46
C ASP A 133 49.70 20.69 -28.70
N SER A 134 50.90 20.40 -28.16
CA SER A 134 52.18 20.84 -28.75
C SER A 134 53.36 20.80 -27.77
N GLY A 135 54.47 20.16 -28.21
CA GLY A 135 55.80 20.76 -28.12
C GLY A 135 56.73 20.50 -26.92
N MET A 136 57.67 19.55 -27.14
CA MET A 136 59.13 19.61 -26.87
C MET A 136 59.73 19.47 -25.45
N GLU A 137 60.58 18.42 -25.36
CA GLU A 137 61.94 18.30 -24.80
C GLU A 137 62.28 18.80 -23.37
N GLU A 138 62.73 17.88 -22.51
CA GLU A 138 64.16 17.75 -22.15
C GLU A 138 64.41 16.47 -21.33
N GLY A 139 65.62 15.92 -21.48
CA GLY A 139 65.95 14.53 -21.17
C GLY A 139 66.27 14.22 -19.70
N ASN A 140 66.35 12.94 -19.38
CA ASN A 140 67.42 12.49 -18.50
C ASN A 140 67.84 11.04 -18.78
N SER A 141 69.13 10.90 -18.99
CA SER A 141 69.88 9.67 -19.24
C SER A 141 69.88 8.74 -18.03
N ALA A 142 69.91 7.44 -18.31
CA ALA A 142 70.55 6.46 -17.43
C ALA A 142 71.03 5.25 -18.25
N GLU A 143 72.29 5.34 -18.70
CA GLU A 143 73.23 4.21 -18.82
C GLU A 143 73.28 3.48 -17.45
N THR A 144 73.52 2.18 -17.29
CA THR A 144 74.30 1.19 -18.06
C THR A 144 73.88 -0.20 -17.62
#